data_AF-A0A352ALZ2-F1
#
_entry.id   AF-A0A352ALZ2-F1
#
_cell.length_a   1.000
_cell.length_b   1.000
_cell.length_c   1.000
_cell.angle_alpha   90.00
_cell.angle_beta   90.00
_cell.angle_gamma   90.00
#
_symmetry.space_group_name_H-M   'P 1'
#
loop_
_entity.id
_entity.type
_entity.pdbx_description
1 polymer ?
#
loop_
_entity_poly.entity_id
_entity_poly.type
_entity_poly.pdbx_seq_one_letter_code
_entity_poly.pdbx_strand_id
1 'polypeptide(L)'
;MSTTRTASYAIDFGTSNTVITRWNSITEQPETISLPGLSQQLSQNPPLIPSLIYVEDAAVGKVIVGQAVRDRGLDLTNDPRFFRSFK
;
A
#
# COMPACT_ATOMS: atom_id res chain seq x y z
N MET A 1 -5.98 0.93 -34.63
CA MET A 1 -5.61 1.96 -33.64
C MET A 1 -5.85 1.35 -32.26
N SER A 2 -4.79 1.10 -31.49
CA SER A 2 -4.91 0.61 -30.12
C SER A 2 -5.14 1.80 -29.21
N THR A 3 -6.35 1.95 -28.70
CA THR A 3 -6.69 3.01 -27.75
C THR A 3 -6.07 2.62 -26.41
N THR A 4 -4.92 3.18 -26.06
CA THR A 4 -4.41 3.09 -24.69
C THR A 4 -5.44 3.74 -23.79
N ARG A 5 -6.21 2.91 -23.08
CA ARG A 5 -7.23 3.38 -22.14
C ARG A 5 -6.49 3.90 -20.91
N THR A 6 -6.46 5.22 -20.73
CA THR A 6 -5.87 5.82 -19.53
C THR A 6 -6.66 5.34 -18.31
N ALA A 7 -5.99 4.62 -17.42
CA ALA A 7 -6.58 4.21 -16.14
C ALA A 7 -6.29 5.30 -15.10
N SER A 8 -7.34 5.85 -14.50
CA SER A 8 -7.22 6.86 -13.45
C SER A 8 -7.13 6.19 -12.08
N TYR A 9 -6.07 6.51 -11.34
CA TYR A 9 -5.87 6.05 -9.97
C TYR A 9 -5.77 7.26 -9.03
N ALA A 10 -6.28 7.11 -7.82
CA ALA A 10 -6.01 8.03 -6.73
C ALA A 10 -5.31 7.29 -5.60
N ILE A 11 -4.35 7.97 -4.98
CA ILE A 11 -3.56 7.44 -3.85
C ILE A 11 -3.67 8.45 -2.72
N ASP A 12 -4.32 8.06 -1.63
CA ASP A 12 -4.29 8.81 -0.38
C ASP A 12 -3.17 8.27 0.49
N PHE A 13 -2.08 9.01 0.55
CA PHE A 13 -0.92 8.66 1.35
C PHE A 13 -1.09 9.22 2.76
N GLY A 14 -1.66 8.43 3.68
CA GLY A 14 -1.86 8.82 5.07
C GLY A 14 -0.67 8.47 5.97
N THR A 15 -0.61 9.08 7.14
CA THR A 15 0.45 8.84 8.14
C THR A 15 0.49 7.38 8.61
N SER A 16 -0.68 6.78 8.86
CA SER A 16 -0.79 5.39 9.35
C SER A 16 -1.13 4.38 8.27
N ASN A 17 -1.97 4.77 7.30
CA ASN A 17 -2.43 3.90 6.23
C ASN A 17 -2.49 4.68 4.91
N THR A 18 -2.33 3.94 3.82
CA THR A 18 -2.47 4.38 2.45
C THR A 18 -3.65 3.67 1.81
N VAL A 19 -4.43 4.38 1.00
CA VAL A 19 -5.54 3.83 0.21
C VAL A 19 -5.30 4.09 -1.26
N ILE A 20 -5.57 3.09 -2.10
CA ILE A 20 -5.54 3.23 -3.56
C ILE A 20 -6.94 2.96 -4.09
N THR A 21 -7.42 3.86 -4.95
CA THR A 21 -8.64 3.67 -5.70
C THR A 21 -8.37 3.77 -7.20
N ARG A 22 -9.24 3.17 -8.01
CA ARG A 22 -9.30 3.39 -9.46
C ARG A 22 -10.70 3.77 -9.90
N TRP A 23 -10.79 4.47 -11.02
CA TRP A 23 -12.05 4.63 -11.72
C TRP A 23 -12.45 3.32 -12.42
N ASN A 24 -13.58 2.73 -12.03
CA ASN A 24 -14.16 1.59 -12.74
C ASN A 24 -15.05 2.11 -13.87
N SER A 25 -14.58 1.97 -15.10
CA SER A 25 -15.28 2.44 -16.30
C SER A 25 -16.53 1.65 -16.69
N ILE A 26 -16.79 0.51 -16.06
CA ILE A 26 -17.99 -0.31 -16.30
C ILE A 26 -19.12 0.17 -15.38
N THR A 27 -18.80 0.40 -14.10
CA THR A 27 -19.77 0.86 -13.10
C THR A 27 -19.87 2.38 -13.03
N GLU A 28 -18.95 3.10 -13.66
CA GLU A 28 -18.81 4.56 -13.57
C GLU A 28 -18.69 5.04 -12.12
N GLN A 29 -17.96 4.29 -11.29
CA GLN A 29 -17.73 4.61 -9.88
C GLN A 29 -16.27 4.36 -9.50
N PRO A 30 -15.74 5.05 -8.47
CA PRO A 30 -14.46 4.70 -7.89
C PRO A 30 -14.57 3.40 -7.09
N GLU A 31 -13.54 2.57 -7.15
CA GLU A 31 -13.42 1.38 -6.31
C GLU A 31 -12.04 1.30 -5.66
N THR A 32 -12.00 0.77 -4.43
CA THR A 32 -10.75 0.52 -3.71
C THR A 32 -10.05 -0.71 -4.27
N ILE A 33 -8.72 -0.67 -4.28
CA ILE A 33 -7.90 -1.76 -4.80
C ILE A 33 -7.28 -2.52 -3.63
N SER A 34 -7.51 -3.82 -3.60
CA SER A 34 -6.77 -4.73 -2.73
C SER A 34 -5.51 -5.19 -3.45
N LEU A 35 -4.34 -4.96 -2.84
CA LEU A 35 -3.04 -5.41 -3.32
C LEU A 35 -2.58 -6.57 -2.43
N PRO A 36 -2.55 -7.82 -2.94
CA PRO A 36 -2.12 -8.98 -2.15
C PRO A 36 -0.74 -8.77 -1.52
N GLY A 37 -0.63 -9.07 -0.22
CA GLY A 37 0.59 -8.89 0.56
C GLY A 37 0.90 -7.45 0.99
N LEU A 38 0.25 -6.44 0.42
CA LEU A 38 0.40 -5.04 0.85
C LEU A 38 -0.79 -4.56 1.66
N SER A 39 -1.99 -4.96 1.25
CA SER A 39 -3.24 -4.56 1.87
C SER A 39 -3.65 -5.49 3.02
N GLN A 40 -4.25 -4.91 4.04
CA GLN A 40 -5.01 -5.59 5.08
C GLN A 40 -6.49 -5.18 4.93
N GLN A 41 -7.38 -6.16 4.95
CA GLN A 41 -8.83 -5.93 5.00
C GLN A 41 -9.37 -6.50 6.30
N LEU A 42 -9.81 -5.60 7.20
CA LEU A 42 -10.38 -5.96 8.49
C LEU A 42 -11.89 -5.79 8.46
N SER A 43 -12.63 -6.89 8.57
CA SER A 43 -14.10 -6.88 8.56
C SER A 43 -14.66 -6.14 7.32
N GLN A 44 -15.51 -5.14 7.55
CA GLN A 44 -16.16 -4.34 6.51
C GLN A 44 -15.33 -3.12 6.07
N ASN A 45 -14.11 -2.93 6.61
CA ASN A 45 -13.26 -1.83 6.18
C ASN A 45 -12.79 -2.05 4.72
N PRO A 46 -12.56 -0.97 3.96
CA PRO A 46 -11.89 -1.08 2.67
C PRO A 46 -10.47 -1.65 2.86
N PRO A 47 -9.85 -2.23 1.80
CA PRO A 47 -8.46 -2.64 1.85
C PRO A 47 -7.56 -1.43 2.14
N LEU A 48 -6.79 -1.51 3.23
CA LEU A 48 -5.84 -0.48 3.65
C LEU A 48 -4.42 -1.01 3.55
N ILE A 49 -3.48 -0.21 3.09
CA ILE A 49 -2.05 -0.53 3.13
C ILE A 49 -1.46 0.18 4.35
N PRO A 50 -0.95 -0.52 5.38
CA PRO A 50 -0.19 0.15 6.45
C PRO A 50 0.94 1.00 5.85
N SER A 51 1.08 2.27 6.26
CA SER A 51 2.14 3.17 5.76
C SER A 51 3.47 2.85 6.45
N LEU A 52 3.99 1.66 6.14
CA LEU A 52 5.16 1.04 6.77
C LEU A 52 6.16 0.64 5.69
N ILE A 53 7.44 0.83 6.00
CA ILE A 53 8.57 0.38 5.17
C ILE A 53 9.59 -0.29 6.08
N TYR A 54 10.10 -1.44 5.66
CA TYR A 54 11.30 -2.06 6.23
C TYR A 54 12.37 -2.16 5.16
N VAL A 55 13.56 -1.63 5.44
CA VAL A 55 14.70 -1.69 4.52
C VAL A 55 15.50 -2.95 4.80
N GLU A 56 15.35 -3.96 3.94
CA GLU A 56 16.07 -5.23 4.10
C GLU A 56 17.54 -5.09 3.71
N ASP A 57 17.80 -4.45 2.57
CA ASP A 57 19.14 -4.11 2.09
C ASP A 57 19.12 -2.82 1.26
N ALA A 58 19.67 -1.75 1.82
CA ALA A 58 19.72 -0.44 1.20
C ALA A 58 20.68 -0.38 -0.01
N ALA A 59 21.72 -1.22 -0.04
CA ALA A 59 22.71 -1.20 -1.12
C ALA A 59 22.11 -1.62 -2.48
N VAL A 60 21.06 -2.45 -2.44
CA VAL A 60 20.33 -2.93 -3.62
C VAL A 60 18.89 -2.42 -3.68
N GLY A 61 18.49 -1.49 -2.80
CA GLY A 61 17.14 -0.93 -2.75
C GLY A 61 16.04 -1.95 -2.37
N LYS A 62 16.41 -3.03 -1.67
CA LYS A 62 15.47 -4.08 -1.28
C LYS A 62 14.67 -3.65 -0.05
N VAL A 63 13.37 -3.45 -0.26
CA VAL A 63 12.42 -3.02 0.79
C VAL A 63 11.22 -3.95 0.86
N ILE A 64 10.62 -4.00 2.05
CA ILE A 64 9.33 -4.62 2.32
C ILE A 64 8.39 -3.51 2.75
N VAL A 65 7.17 -3.47 2.22
CA VAL A 65 6.22 -2.37 2.48
C VAL A 65 4.84 -2.90 2.79
N GLY A 66 4.00 -2.07 3.41
CA GLY A 66 2.61 -2.43 3.68
C GLY A 66 2.45 -3.51 4.76
N GLN A 67 1.40 -4.31 4.62
CA GLN A 67 1.05 -5.36 5.56
C GLN A 67 2.15 -6.43 5.68
N ALA A 68 2.91 -6.69 4.60
CA ALA A 68 4.04 -7.61 4.62
C ALA A 68 5.12 -7.28 5.68
N VAL A 69 5.24 -6.01 6.10
CA VAL A 69 6.14 -5.63 7.21
C VAL A 69 5.68 -6.29 8.51
N ARG A 70 4.38 -6.21 8.81
CA ARG A 70 3.77 -6.82 10.01
C ARG A 70 3.72 -8.33 9.92
N ASP A 71 3.36 -8.88 8.75
CA ASP A 71 3.26 -10.34 8.55
C ASP A 71 4.60 -11.05 8.79
N ARG A 72 5.72 -10.34 8.59
CA ARG A 72 7.08 -10.83 8.83
C ARG A 72 7.65 -10.43 10.20
N GLY A 73 6.88 -9.75 11.04
CA GLY A 73 7.31 -9.27 12.37
C GLY A 73 8.44 -8.24 12.31
N LEU A 74 8.51 -7.45 11.25
CA LEU A 74 9.57 -6.45 11.01
C LEU A 74 9.19 -5.04 11.51
N ASP A 75 8.11 -4.92 12.26
CA ASP A 75 7.57 -3.67 12.82
C ASP A 75 8.07 -3.37 14.25
N LEU A 76 9.28 -3.84 14.56
CA LEU A 76 9.95 -3.58 15.84
C LEU A 76 10.37 -2.11 15.92
N THR A 77 9.80 -1.37 16.88
CA THR A 77 9.97 0.10 17.00
C THR A 77 11.40 0.55 17.29
N ASN A 78 12.27 -0.36 17.74
CA ASN A 78 13.68 -0.11 17.99
C ASN A 78 14.61 -0.58 16.86
N ASP A 79 14.07 -1.21 15.80
CA ASP A 79 14.88 -1.57 14.62
C ASP A 79 15.08 -0.33 13.75
N PRO A 80 16.33 0.13 13.51
CA PRO A 80 16.60 1.31 12.69
C PRO A 80 16.23 1.14 11.21
N ARG A 81 15.91 -0.08 10.77
CA ARG A 81 15.46 -0.37 9.40
C ARG A 81 13.96 -0.23 9.21
N PHE A 82 13.21 -0.07 10.30
CA PHE A 82 11.76 0.07 10.30
C PHE A 82 11.34 1.54 10.30
N PHE A 83 10.56 1.93 9.29
CA PHE A 83 10.04 3.28 9.11
C PHE A 83 8.51 3.28 9.15
N ARG A 84 7.96 4.26 9.89
CA ARG A 84 6.52 4.52 10.04
C ARG A 84 6.29 6.02 10.24
N SER A 85 5.07 6.49 10.00
CA SER A 85 4.67 7.89 10.24
C SER A 85 5.60 8.92 9.56
N PHE A 86 6.06 8.63 8.35
CA PHE A 86 7.07 9.41 7.63
C PHE A 86 6.49 10.42 6.62
N LYS A 87 5.17 10.63 6.64
CA LYS A 87 4.51 11.68 5.84
C LYS A 87 4.85 13.06 6.37
#